data_AF-A0A7V8ZCE4-F1
#
_entry.id   AF-A0A7V8ZCE4-F1
#
_cell.length_a   1.000
_cell.length_b   1.000
_cell.length_c   1.000
_cell.angle_alpha   90.00
_cell.angle_beta   90.00
_cell.angle_gamma   90.00
#
_symmetry.space_group_name_H-M   'P 1'
#
loop_
_entity.id
_entity.type
_entity.pdbx_description
1 polymer ?
#
loop_
_entity_poly.entity_id
_entity_poly.type
_entity_poly.pdbx_seq_one_letter_code
_entity_poly.pdbx_strand_id
1 'polypeptide(L)'
;LVSALGPNDIQLSLVESPFAPGLLVLPAVEGDVAMLELVARRLPEILSEALDLPADYVIVDAAPLGELSDALGIAGQVDDVIVVARPGHTSRNGLQMMRGLLERTGVEPRGLVVMGETVSSSGGYRDHRPIARRDDIAAREDAGAVSGIEHR
;
A
#
# COMPACT_ATOMS: atom_id res chain seq x y z
N LEU A 1 7.18 27.33 9.19
CA LEU A 1 8.47 26.63 9.43
C LEU A 1 8.61 26.26 10.90
N VAL A 2 7.74 25.39 11.41
CA VAL A 2 7.77 24.97 12.83
C VAL A 2 7.94 23.45 12.89
N SER A 3 8.86 23.07 13.77
CA SER A 3 9.55 21.80 13.97
C SER A 3 8.81 20.51 13.59
N ALA A 4 9.58 19.68 12.89
CA ALA A 4 9.50 18.24 12.84
C ALA A 4 9.51 17.61 14.26
N LEU A 5 8.69 16.57 14.43
CA LEU A 5 8.66 15.55 15.48
C LEU A 5 9.69 15.74 16.61
N GLY A 6 9.29 16.42 17.69
CA GLY A 6 10.11 16.51 18.90
C GLY A 6 10.03 15.24 19.75
N PRO A 7 11.02 14.95 20.60
CA PRO A 7 11.10 13.70 21.37
C PRO A 7 10.00 13.54 22.44
N ASN A 8 9.31 14.62 22.83
CA ASN A 8 8.29 14.62 23.89
C ASN A 8 6.90 15.07 23.43
N ASP A 9 6.77 15.59 22.21
CA ASP A 9 5.49 16.03 21.67
C ASP A 9 5.60 16.03 20.14
N ILE A 10 4.72 15.28 19.48
CA ILE A 10 4.65 15.22 18.03
C ILE A 10 3.41 16.02 17.68
N GLN A 11 3.57 17.31 17.42
CA GLN A 11 2.53 18.01 16.67
C GLN A 11 2.76 17.70 15.20
N LEU A 12 1.71 17.21 14.52
CA LEU A 12 1.75 17.00 13.08
C LEU A 12 2.00 18.34 12.37
N SER A 13 3.24 18.57 11.96
CA SER A 13 3.61 19.74 11.17
C SER A 13 3.28 19.48 9.70
N LEU A 14 1.99 19.58 9.39
CA LEU A 14 1.49 19.38 8.04
C LEU A 14 1.75 20.62 7.18
N VAL A 15 2.13 20.37 5.93
CA VAL A 15 2.28 21.41 4.90
C VAL A 15 1.33 21.13 3.75
N GLU A 16 0.72 22.17 3.19
CA GLU A 16 -0.04 22.03 1.94
C GLU A 16 0.91 21.73 0.78
N SER A 17 0.51 20.78 -0.06
CA SER A 17 1.24 20.46 -1.29
C SER A 17 1.07 21.61 -2.30
N PRO A 18 2.17 22.14 -2.87
CA PRO A 18 2.07 23.14 -3.93
C PRO A 18 1.58 22.56 -5.26
N PHE A 19 1.51 21.22 -5.38
CA PHE A 19 1.16 20.52 -6.62
C PHE A 19 -0.29 20.03 -6.64
N ALA A 20 -0.97 19.98 -5.49
CA ALA A 20 -2.31 19.43 -5.37
C ALA A 20 -3.08 20.13 -4.23
N PRO A 21 -4.11 20.95 -4.54
CA PRO A 21 -4.99 21.51 -3.53
C PRO A 21 -5.67 20.42 -2.71
N GLY A 22 -5.76 20.61 -1.39
CA GLY A 22 -6.37 19.64 -0.47
C GLY A 22 -5.46 18.48 -0.07
N LEU A 23 -4.23 18.41 -0.60
CA LEU A 23 -3.24 17.44 -0.15
C LEU A 23 -2.37 18.05 0.96
N LEU A 24 -2.50 17.51 2.16
CA LEU A 24 -1.61 17.79 3.28
C LEU A 24 -0.49 16.75 3.33
N VAL A 25 0.73 17.20 3.55
CA VAL A 25 1.91 16.34 3.61
C VAL A 25 2.56 16.50 4.97
N LEU A 26 2.81 15.39 5.65
CA LEU A 26 3.76 15.33 6.75
C LEU A 26 5.13 14.99 6.17
N PRO A 27 6.07 15.95 6.05
CA PRO A 27 7.37 15.65 5.49
C PRO A 27 8.14 14.70 6.41
N ALA A 28 8.86 13.77 5.81
CA ALA A 28 9.78 12.91 6.55
C ALA A 28 10.79 13.79 7.30
N VAL A 29 11.03 13.45 8.56
CA VAL A 29 12.07 14.09 9.35
C VAL A 29 13.36 13.34 9.09
N GLU A 30 14.41 14.07 8.73
CA GLU A 30 15.74 13.49 8.65
C GLU A 30 16.13 13.03 10.05
N GLY A 31 16.29 11.72 10.22
CA GLY A 31 16.40 11.10 11.54
C GLY A 31 17.22 9.83 11.51
N ASP A 32 17.81 9.50 12.65
CA ASP A 32 18.53 8.23 12.84
C ASP A 32 17.55 7.07 13.11
N VAL A 33 18.09 5.88 13.35
CA VAL A 33 17.30 4.66 13.63
C VAL A 33 16.38 4.85 14.85
N ALA A 34 16.78 5.61 15.86
CA ALA A 34 15.98 5.81 17.07
C ALA A 34 14.74 6.67 16.78
N MET A 35 14.86 7.65 15.87
CA MET A 35 13.72 8.43 15.39
C MET A 35 12.72 7.57 14.60
N LEU A 36 13.19 6.68 13.73
CA LEU A 36 12.30 5.73 13.03
C LEU A 36 11.51 4.85 14.00
N GLU A 37 12.18 4.31 15.03
CA GLU A 37 11.53 3.47 16.03
C GLU A 37 10.48 4.25 16.84
N LEU A 38 10.77 5.51 17.20
CA LEU A 38 9.81 6.39 17.86
C LEU A 38 8.58 6.63 16.99
N VAL A 39 8.77 6.94 15.70
CA VAL A 39 7.67 7.13 14.74
C VAL A 39 6.84 5.87 14.60
N ALA A 40 7.48 4.70 14.43
CA ALA A 40 6.78 3.44 14.29
C ALA A 40 5.92 3.09 15.53
N ARG A 41 6.42 3.39 16.74
CA ARG A 41 5.66 3.20 17.99
C ARG A 41 4.47 4.15 18.13
N ARG A 42 4.60 5.38 17.67
CA ARG A 42 3.57 6.42 17.77
C ARG A 42 2.66 6.50 16.54
N LEU A 43 2.88 5.65 15.54
CA LEU A 43 2.08 5.64 14.33
C LEU A 43 0.56 5.52 14.57
N PRO A 44 0.02 4.76 15.55
CA PRO A 44 -1.42 4.74 15.78
C PRO A 44 -1.98 6.11 16.18
N GLU A 45 -1.22 6.84 17.01
CA GLU A 45 -1.58 8.19 17.47
C GLU A 45 -1.51 9.17 16.29
N ILE A 46 -0.45 9.09 15.49
CA ILE A 46 -0.27 9.91 14.28
C ILE A 46 -1.42 9.69 13.29
N LEU A 47 -1.81 8.43 13.05
CA LEU A 47 -2.93 8.11 12.15
C LEU A 47 -4.25 8.64 12.72
N SER A 48 -4.49 8.50 14.02
CA SER A 48 -5.68 9.04 14.68
C SER A 48 -5.76 10.56 14.57
N GLU A 49 -4.67 11.26 14.89
CA GLU A 49 -4.61 12.72 14.80
C GLU A 49 -4.78 13.21 13.36
N ALA A 50 -4.26 12.48 12.37
CA ALA A 50 -4.45 12.79 10.97
C ALA A 50 -5.91 12.64 10.52
N LEU A 51 -6.66 11.69 11.11
CA LEU A 51 -8.08 11.47 10.84
C LEU A 51 -9.01 12.46 11.57
N ASP A 52 -8.53 13.16 12.59
CA ASP A 52 -9.26 14.26 13.23
C ASP A 52 -9.29 15.53 12.34
N LEU A 53 -8.44 15.59 11.32
CA LEU A 53 -8.45 16.62 10.29
C LEU A 53 -9.56 16.33 9.27
N PRO A 54 -9.97 17.32 8.44
CA PRO A 54 -10.91 17.08 7.34
C PRO A 54 -10.25 16.33 6.17
N ALA A 55 -9.71 15.14 6.45
CA ALA A 55 -9.08 14.25 5.49
C ALA A 55 -9.94 12.98 5.30
N ASP A 56 -10.23 12.64 4.05
CA ASP A 56 -10.97 11.42 3.73
C ASP A 56 -10.06 10.17 3.76
N TYR A 57 -8.76 10.36 3.54
CA TYR A 57 -7.77 9.29 3.44
C TYR A 57 -6.42 9.74 3.99
N VAL A 58 -5.70 8.80 4.62
CA VAL A 58 -4.29 8.96 5.03
C VAL A 58 -3.45 7.97 4.24
N ILE A 59 -2.43 8.45 3.53
CA ILE A 59 -1.50 7.63 2.76
C ILE A 59 -0.17 7.60 3.49
N VAL A 60 0.30 6.40 3.82
CA VAL A 60 1.63 6.19 4.42
C VAL A 60 2.56 5.66 3.33
N ASP A 61 3.58 6.43 3.01
CA ASP A 61 4.68 5.96 2.16
C ASP A 61 5.66 5.15 3.03
N ALA A 62 5.90 3.89 2.65
CA ALA A 62 6.73 2.96 3.42
C ALA A 62 7.93 2.52 2.59
N ALA A 63 9.06 2.32 3.27
CA ALA A 63 10.25 1.72 2.67
C ALA A 63 9.93 0.31 2.10
N PRO A 64 10.74 -0.19 1.14
CA PRO A 64 10.56 -1.54 0.62
C PRO A 64 10.52 -2.59 1.74
N LEU A 65 9.48 -3.43 1.71
CA LEU A 65 9.28 -4.48 2.71
C LEU A 65 10.44 -5.48 2.70
N GLY A 66 11.13 -5.61 3.85
CA GLY A 66 12.26 -6.52 4.04
C GLY A 66 13.63 -5.83 4.09
N GLU A 67 13.72 -4.53 3.80
CA GLU A 67 14.96 -3.75 3.96
C GLU A 67 15.07 -3.11 5.36
N LEU A 68 13.93 -2.72 5.94
CA LEU A 68 13.80 -2.17 7.28
C LEU A 68 12.63 -2.85 8.02
N SER A 69 12.80 -3.10 9.33
CA SER A 69 11.78 -3.78 10.17
C SER A 69 10.51 -2.95 10.39
N ASP A 70 10.53 -1.66 10.09
CA ASP A 70 9.45 -0.71 10.31
C ASP A 70 8.27 -0.88 9.35
N ALA A 71 8.52 -1.17 8.07
CA ALA A 71 7.48 -1.28 7.04
C ALA A 71 6.44 -2.36 7.36
N LEU A 72 6.81 -3.44 8.06
CA LEU A 72 5.85 -4.45 8.53
C LEU A 72 5.03 -3.96 9.73
N GLY A 73 5.64 -3.21 10.63
CA GLY A 73 4.94 -2.58 11.74
C GLY A 73 3.89 -1.59 11.25
N ILE A 74 4.21 -0.82 10.21
CA ILE A 74 3.27 0.07 9.52
C ILE A 74 2.13 -0.73 8.88
N ALA A 75 2.46 -1.78 8.14
CA ALA A 75 1.47 -2.61 7.43
C ALA A 75 0.40 -3.21 8.35
N GLY A 76 0.75 -3.52 9.60
CA GLY A 76 -0.20 -4.04 10.60
C GLY A 76 -1.09 -2.97 11.27
N GLN A 77 -0.86 -1.69 10.99
CA GLN A 77 -1.57 -0.57 11.64
C GLN A 77 -2.47 0.20 10.66
N VAL A 78 -2.42 -0.12 9.37
CA VAL A 78 -3.24 0.50 8.32
C VAL A 78 -4.38 -0.41 7.91
N ASP A 79 -5.47 0.16 7.41
CA ASP A 79 -6.64 -0.61 6.97
C ASP A 79 -6.36 -1.44 5.72
N ASP A 80 -5.59 -0.87 4.79
CA ASP A 80 -5.32 -1.46 3.48
C ASP A 80 -3.85 -1.29 3.10
N VAL A 81 -3.27 -2.36 2.55
CA VAL A 81 -1.91 -2.34 1.97
C VAL A 81 -2.00 -2.49 0.46
N ILE A 82 -1.34 -1.59 -0.26
CA ILE A 82 -1.17 -1.65 -1.70
C ILE A 82 0.31 -1.92 -1.99
N VAL A 83 0.58 -3.01 -2.72
CA VAL A 83 1.93 -3.34 -3.15
C VAL A 83 2.26 -2.61 -4.44
N VAL A 84 3.44 -2.01 -4.53
CA VAL A 84 3.94 -1.39 -5.76
C VAL A 84 5.10 -2.21 -6.32
N ALA A 85 5.00 -2.61 -7.59
CA ALA A 85 6.06 -3.30 -8.32
C ALA A 85 6.45 -2.53 -9.58
N ARG A 86 7.75 -2.42 -9.85
CA ARG A 86 8.29 -1.77 -11.04
C ARG A 86 9.05 -2.78 -11.91
N PRO A 87 8.58 -3.11 -13.12
CA PRO A 87 9.31 -3.99 -14.02
C PRO A 87 10.75 -3.50 -14.24
N GLY A 88 11.69 -4.45 -14.28
CA GLY A 88 13.13 -4.16 -14.37
C GLY A 88 13.80 -3.69 -13.07
N HIS A 89 13.03 -3.34 -12.03
CA HIS A 89 13.57 -2.93 -10.73
C HIS A 89 13.13 -3.86 -9.59
N THR A 90 11.87 -4.29 -9.58
CA THR A 90 11.34 -5.22 -8.59
C THR A 90 11.52 -6.65 -9.09
N SER A 91 12.32 -7.44 -8.37
CA SER A 91 12.53 -8.85 -8.72
C SER A 91 11.36 -9.73 -8.28
N ARG A 92 11.12 -10.83 -9.01
CA ARG A 92 10.14 -11.85 -8.62
C ARG A 92 10.43 -12.43 -7.22
N ASN A 93 11.71 -12.64 -6.91
CA ASN A 93 12.12 -13.14 -5.59
C ASN A 93 11.79 -12.12 -4.48
N GLY A 94 12.06 -10.82 -4.72
CA GLY A 94 11.68 -9.75 -3.79
C GLY A 94 10.18 -9.74 -3.48
N LEU A 95 9.34 -9.86 -4.51
CA LEU A 95 7.88 -9.97 -4.32
C LEU A 95 7.47 -11.22 -3.53
N GLN A 96 8.12 -12.36 -3.76
CA GLN A 96 7.85 -13.60 -3.02
C GLN A 96 8.24 -13.47 -1.54
N MET A 97 9.40 -12.87 -1.25
CA MET A 97 9.85 -12.62 0.13
C MET A 97 8.89 -11.67 0.85
N MET A 98 8.53 -10.56 0.22
CA MET A 98 7.54 -9.61 0.74
C MET A 98 6.19 -10.28 1.00
N ARG A 99 5.67 -11.08 0.05
CA ARG A 99 4.43 -11.85 0.25
C ARG A 99 4.54 -12.73 1.49
N GLY A 100 5.63 -13.48 1.63
CA GLY A 100 5.85 -14.31 2.81
C GLY A 100 5.97 -13.50 4.12
N LEU A 101 6.54 -12.29 4.08
CA LEU A 101 6.60 -11.37 5.24
C LEU A 101 5.20 -10.95 5.68
N LEU A 102 4.37 -10.50 4.74
CA LEU A 102 2.98 -10.06 4.99
C LEU A 102 2.07 -11.21 5.45
N GLU A 103 2.22 -12.41 4.87
CA GLU A 103 1.48 -13.60 5.30
C GLU A 103 1.74 -13.93 6.77
N ARG A 104 2.98 -13.78 7.25
CA ARG A 104 3.32 -14.04 8.67
C ARG A 104 2.73 -13.01 9.63
N THR A 105 2.49 -11.79 9.16
CA THR A 105 1.86 -10.73 9.95
C THR A 105 0.34 -10.73 9.82
N GLY A 106 -0.24 -11.65 9.04
CA GLY A 106 -1.68 -11.72 8.79
C GLY A 106 -2.22 -10.58 7.92
N VAL A 107 -1.34 -9.87 7.21
CA VAL A 107 -1.70 -8.74 6.35
C VAL A 107 -1.89 -9.25 4.93
N GLU A 108 -3.10 -9.13 4.39
CA GLU A 108 -3.39 -9.42 2.97
C GLU A 108 -3.41 -8.10 2.19
N PRO A 109 -2.50 -7.88 1.21
CA PRO A 109 -2.57 -6.71 0.36
C PRO A 109 -3.91 -6.62 -0.38
N ARG A 110 -4.52 -5.44 -0.38
CA ARG A 110 -5.75 -5.18 -1.14
C ARG A 110 -5.50 -5.18 -2.64
N GLY A 111 -4.29 -4.84 -3.08
CA GLY A 111 -3.98 -4.77 -4.50
C GLY A 111 -2.50 -4.65 -4.83
N LEU A 112 -2.22 -4.72 -6.13
CA LEU A 112 -0.90 -4.57 -6.74
C LEU A 112 -0.95 -3.47 -7.81
N VAL A 113 -0.06 -2.50 -7.70
CA VAL A 113 0.18 -1.46 -8.71
C VAL A 113 1.47 -1.80 -9.44
N VAL A 114 1.39 -1.90 -10.77
CA VAL A 114 2.57 -2.06 -11.62
C VAL A 114 2.94 -0.70 -12.22
N MET A 115 4.08 -0.15 -11.81
CA MET A 115 4.57 1.17 -12.23
C MET A 115 5.71 1.02 -13.22
N GLY A 116 5.61 1.62 -14.41
CA GLY A 116 6.68 1.65 -15.39
C GLY A 116 6.16 1.86 -16.80
N GLU A 117 7.05 2.14 -17.75
CA GLU A 117 6.67 2.15 -19.16
C GLU A 117 6.26 0.74 -19.58
N THR A 118 5.08 0.63 -20.19
CA THR A 118 4.72 -0.57 -20.94
C THR A 118 5.77 -0.76 -22.01
N VAL A 119 6.62 -1.80 -21.88
CA VAL A 119 7.40 -2.28 -23.02
C VAL A 119 6.37 -2.57 -24.10
N SER A 120 6.43 -1.82 -25.20
CA SER A 120 5.50 -1.92 -26.30
C SER A 120 5.65 -3.30 -26.96
N SER A 121 4.92 -4.27 -26.41
CA SER A 121 4.45 -5.42 -27.15
C SER A 121 2.96 -5.19 -27.36
N SER A 122 2.59 -5.04 -28.63
CA SER A 122 1.27 -4.73 -29.14
C SER A 122 0.13 -5.40 -28.36
N GLY A 123 -0.61 -4.63 -27.56
CA GLY A 123 -1.76 -5.13 -26.80
C GLY A 123 -2.32 -4.06 -25.88
N GLY A 124 -3.24 -3.24 -26.42
CA GLY A 124 -3.77 -2.05 -25.74
C GLY A 124 -4.46 -2.37 -24.41
N TYR A 125 -4.11 -1.60 -23.37
CA TYR A 125 -4.79 -1.63 -22.09
C TYR A 125 -5.65 -0.37 -21.94
N ARG A 126 -6.92 -0.50 -22.32
CA ARG A 126 -8.03 0.31 -21.80
C ARG A 126 -9.22 -0.62 -21.64
N ASP A 127 -9.41 -1.13 -20.43
CA ASP A 127 -10.75 -1.42 -19.92
C ASP A 127 -10.70 -1.28 -18.39
N HIS A 128 -11.29 -0.22 -17.86
CA HIS A 128 -11.58 -0.13 -16.43
C HIS A 128 -12.79 -1.02 -16.15
N ARG A 129 -12.54 -2.32 -15.98
CA ARG A 129 -13.53 -3.20 -15.35
C ARG A 129 -13.38 -3.12 -13.84
N PRO A 130 -14.47 -2.87 -13.10
CA PRO A 130 -14.44 -3.01 -11.66
C PRO A 130 -14.09 -4.46 -11.33
N ILE A 131 -13.19 -4.62 -10.36
CA ILE A 131 -12.81 -5.89 -9.77
C ILE A 131 -14.10 -6.58 -9.27
N ALA A 132 -14.45 -7.72 -9.87
CA ALA A 132 -15.62 -8.49 -9.47
C ALA A 132 -15.44 -8.98 -8.02
N ARG A 133 -16.51 -8.95 -7.24
CA ARG A 133 -16.45 -9.36 -5.84
C ARG A 133 -16.18 -10.87 -5.78
N ARG A 134 -15.53 -11.35 -4.71
CA ARG A 134 -15.22 -12.78 -4.50
C ARG A 134 -16.44 -13.69 -4.71
N ASP A 135 -17.66 -13.20 -4.45
CA ASP A 135 -18.92 -13.92 -4.67
C ASP A 135 -19.22 -14.21 -6.15
N ASP A 136 -18.77 -13.34 -7.06
CA ASP A 136 -19.02 -13.47 -8.51
C ASP A 136 -18.11 -14.51 -9.17
N ILE A 137 -16.95 -14.81 -8.56
CA ILE A 137 -15.99 -15.79 -9.05
C ILE A 137 -16.46 -17.20 -8.70
N ALA A 138 -16.96 -17.40 -7.48
CA ALA A 138 -17.54 -18.66 -7.04
C ALA A 138 -18.77 -19.06 -7.89
N ALA A 139 -19.64 -18.10 -8.22
CA ALA A 139 -20.82 -18.35 -9.05
C ALA A 139 -20.51 -18.81 -10.50
N ARG A 140 -19.29 -18.54 -11.00
CA ARG A 140 -18.87 -18.96 -12.35
C ARG A 140 -18.30 -20.36 -12.40
N GLU A 141 -17.73 -20.86 -11.30
CA GLU A 141 -17.28 -22.24 -11.21
C GLU A 141 -18.46 -23.21 -11.15
N ASP A 142 -19.56 -22.82 -10.51
CA ASP A 142 -20.79 -23.62 -10.44
C ASP A 142 -21.57 -23.69 -11.78
N ALA A 143 -21.44 -22.67 -12.63
CA ALA A 143 -22.13 -22.61 -13.92
C ALA A 143 -21.38 -23.32 -15.07
N GLY A 144 -20.11 -23.71 -14.88
CA GLY A 144 -19.27 -24.35 -15.90
C GLY A 144 -19.43 -25.87 -16.02
N ALA A 145 -20.21 -26.50 -15.14
CA ALA A 145 -20.31 -27.95 -15.02
C ALA A 145 -21.59 -28.56 -15.64
N VAL A 146 -22.14 -28.02 -16.72
CA VAL A 146 -23.16 -28.73 -17.53
C VAL A 146 -23.03 -28.38 -19.01
N SER A 147 -22.16 -29.08 -19.72
CA SER A 147 -22.36 -29.37 -21.16
C SER A 147 -21.60 -30.63 -21.51
N GLY A 148 -22.32 -31.75 -21.46
CA GLY A 148 -21.83 -33.08 -21.81
C GLY A 148 -21.39 -33.21 -23.27
N ILE A 149 -20.36 -34.03 -23.44
CA ILE A 149 -20.30 -35.20 -24.34
C ILE A 149 -21.39 -35.27 -25.42
N GLU A 150 -20.96 -35.28 -26.69
CA GLU A 150 -21.41 -36.07 -27.85
C GLU A 150 -21.00 -35.27 -29.12
N HIS A 151 -20.17 -35.78 -30.05
CA HIS A 151 -20.50 -36.87 -30.97
C HIS A 151 -19.23 -37.36 -31.70
N ARG A 152 -19.13 -38.70 -31.78
CA ARG A 152 -18.70 -39.58 -32.88
C ARG A 152 -17.57 -39.14 -33.83
#